data_AF-A0A9R0QPQ6-F1
#
_entry.id   AF-A0A9R0QPQ6-F1
#
_cell.length_a   1.000
_cell.length_b   1.000
_cell.length_c   1.000
_cell.angle_alpha   90.00
_cell.angle_beta   90.00
_cell.angle_gamma   90.00
#
_symmetry.space_group_name_H-M   'P 1'
#
loop_
_entity.id
_entity.type
_entity.pdbx_description
1 polymer ?
#
loop_
_entity_poly.entity_id
_entity_poly.type
_entity_poly.pdbx_seq_one_letter_code
_entity_poly.pdbx_strand_id
1 'polypeptide(L)'
;MEKKVQLGVNGEYKSLISISLTRRKHDMDQDLKVDPKKVSRMSLGEAAYEKATINHGSEIIKFTQRNLLRIFPKTTRITSSNYNPLMGWRYGAQMVAANMQGHGRKLWLTQGMFRANGGCGYVKKPDFLMNTDKMFDPRSKLPVKTRLKVK
;
A
#
# COMPACT_ATOMS: atom_id res chain seq x y z
N MET A 1 -2.00 35.16 -0.63
CA MET A 1 -1.99 34.13 0.44
C MET A 1 -3.28 33.33 0.35
N GLU A 2 -3.26 32.17 -0.30
CA GLU A 2 -4.45 31.34 -0.46
C GLU A 2 -4.75 30.60 0.85
N LYS A 3 -5.91 30.91 1.45
CA LYS A 3 -6.44 30.17 2.60
C LYS A 3 -6.73 28.73 2.15
N LYS A 4 -6.06 27.75 2.76
CA LYS A 4 -6.49 26.35 2.70
C LYS A 4 -7.89 26.26 3.28
N VAL A 5 -8.89 26.10 2.42
CA VAL A 5 -10.25 25.78 2.82
C VAL A 5 -10.21 24.36 3.40
N GLN A 6 -10.17 24.24 4.72
CA GLN A 6 -10.58 23.01 5.38
C GLN A 6 -12.10 22.92 5.25
N LEU A 7 -12.57 22.32 4.16
CA LEU A 7 -13.94 21.84 4.04
C LEU A 7 -14.14 20.86 5.21
N GLY A 8 -14.83 21.33 6.26
CA GLY A 8 -15.30 20.47 7.32
C GLY A 8 -16.11 19.35 6.70
N VAL A 9 -15.82 18.10 7.09
CA VAL A 9 -16.57 16.94 6.59
C VAL A 9 -18.01 17.13 7.06
N ASN A 10 -18.93 17.45 6.13
CA ASN A 10 -20.37 17.51 6.41
C ASN A 10 -20.77 16.19 7.11
N GLY A 11 -21.57 16.27 8.18
CA GLY A 11 -21.92 15.14 9.03
C GLY A 11 -22.53 13.96 8.25
N GLU A 12 -23.25 14.27 7.16
CA GLU A 12 -23.81 13.29 6.24
C GLU A 12 -22.75 12.44 5.52
N TYR A 13 -21.61 13.01 5.13
CA TYR A 13 -20.53 12.23 4.51
C TYR A 13 -19.77 11.38 5.52
N LYS A 14 -19.75 11.77 6.80
CA LYS A 14 -19.07 11.01 7.84
C LYS A 14 -19.78 9.69 8.15
N SER A 15 -21.12 9.66 8.09
CA SER A 15 -21.90 8.44 8.32
C SER A 15 -21.70 7.38 7.24
N LEU A 16 -21.27 7.76 6.03
CA LEU A 16 -20.95 6.85 4.93
C LEU A 16 -19.60 6.12 5.10
N ILE A 17 -18.77 6.52 6.08
CA ILE A 17 -17.42 5.97 6.24
C ILE A 17 -17.44 4.77 7.20
N SER A 18 -17.41 3.57 6.63
CA SER A 18 -17.30 2.32 7.42
C SER A 18 -15.88 2.06 7.94
N ILE A 19 -14.85 2.33 7.14
CA ILE A 19 -13.44 2.14 7.52
C ILE A 19 -12.77 3.51 7.69
N SER A 20 -12.52 3.88 8.93
CA SER A 20 -11.95 5.18 9.29
C SER A 20 -10.46 5.29 8.95
N LEU A 21 -10.03 6.49 8.55
CA LEU A 21 -8.62 6.83 8.37
C LEU A 21 -7.95 7.03 9.74
N THR A 22 -6.82 6.37 9.99
CA THR A 22 -6.11 6.45 11.29
C THR A 22 -4.98 7.48 11.36
N ARG A 23 -4.67 8.18 10.26
CA ARG A 23 -3.45 8.98 10.14
C ARG A 23 -3.38 10.11 11.18
N ARG A 24 -2.49 9.97 12.15
CA ARG A 24 -2.02 11.03 13.05
C ARG A 24 -0.76 11.63 12.44
N LYS A 25 -0.75 12.96 12.24
CA LYS A 25 0.45 13.60 11.69
C LYS A 25 1.63 13.36 12.65
N HIS A 26 2.74 12.85 12.09
CA HIS A 26 4.07 12.71 12.71
C HIS A 26 4.35 11.50 13.61
N ASP A 27 3.44 10.52 13.73
CA ASP A 27 3.71 9.33 14.55
C ASP A 27 3.40 8.02 13.80
N MET A 28 4.41 7.48 13.11
CA MET A 28 4.28 6.26 12.31
C MET A 28 4.09 5.01 13.17
N ASP A 29 4.70 4.95 14.35
CA ASP A 29 4.59 3.79 15.24
C ASP A 29 3.15 3.65 15.77
N GLN A 30 2.56 4.78 16.14
CA GLN A 30 1.16 4.82 16.54
C GLN A 30 0.21 4.61 15.37
N ASP A 31 0.52 5.13 14.18
CA ASP A 31 -0.29 4.94 12.98
C ASP A 31 -0.30 3.49 12.51
N LEU A 32 0.80 2.75 12.67
CA LEU A 32 0.93 1.33 12.30
C LEU A 32 0.47 0.37 13.40
N LYS A 33 0.14 0.88 14.60
CA LYS A 33 -0.37 0.05 15.70
C LYS A 33 -1.69 -0.62 15.30
N VAL A 34 -1.72 -1.94 15.42
CA VAL A 34 -2.89 -2.75 15.08
C VAL A 34 -3.82 -2.86 16.28
N ASP A 35 -5.07 -2.42 16.11
CA ASP A 35 -6.15 -2.66 17.06
C ASP A 35 -6.86 -3.98 16.71
N PRO A 36 -6.87 -5.00 17.59
CA PRO A 36 -7.56 -6.26 17.33
C PRO A 36 -9.09 -6.10 17.27
N LYS A 37 -9.68 -5.00 17.74
CA LYS A 37 -11.14 -4.78 17.72
C LYS A 37 -11.60 -3.85 16.60
N LYS A 38 -10.68 -3.13 15.95
CA LYS A 38 -11.04 -2.11 14.96
C LYS A 38 -10.19 -2.22 13.70
N VAL A 39 -10.86 -2.26 12.54
CA VAL A 39 -10.21 -2.13 11.24
C VAL A 39 -10.09 -0.66 10.87
N SER A 40 -8.95 -0.29 10.34
CA SER A 40 -8.65 1.06 9.88
C SER A 40 -8.01 1.07 8.50
N ARG A 41 -7.89 2.27 7.93
CA ARG A 41 -7.15 2.48 6.69
C ARG A 41 -6.13 3.60 6.85
N MET A 42 -5.06 3.51 6.07
CA MET A 42 -4.01 4.52 5.97
C MET A 42 -3.71 4.86 4.51
N SER A 43 -3.27 6.08 4.25
CA SER A 43 -2.80 6.51 2.93
C SER A 43 -1.47 7.23 3.05
N LEU A 44 -0.45 6.73 2.33
CA LEU A 44 0.91 7.26 2.33
C LEU A 44 1.33 7.64 0.91
N GLY A 45 1.97 8.81 0.78
CA GLY A 45 2.64 9.17 -0.46
C GLY A 45 3.90 8.33 -0.65
N GLU A 46 4.27 8.07 -1.89
CA GLU A 46 5.44 7.27 -2.29
C GLU A 46 6.68 7.52 -1.42
N ALA A 47 7.13 8.77 -1.29
CA ALA A 47 8.35 9.09 -0.53
C ALA A 47 8.22 8.80 0.97
N ALA A 48 7.04 9.03 1.56
CA ALA A 48 6.79 8.71 2.97
C ALA A 48 6.75 7.19 3.18
N TYR A 49 6.15 6.46 2.23
CA TYR A 49 6.12 5.02 2.26
C TYR A 49 7.51 4.39 2.10
N GLU A 50 8.34 4.89 1.18
CA GLU A 50 9.73 4.44 1.02
C GLU A 50 10.50 4.54 2.33
N LYS A 51 10.45 5.70 2.99
CA LYS A 51 11.07 5.91 4.30
C LYS A 51 10.50 4.97 5.36
N ALA A 52 9.18 4.78 5.39
CA ALA A 52 8.52 3.90 6.34
C ALA A 52 8.92 2.43 6.16
N THR A 53 9.16 1.95 4.92
CA THR A 53 9.58 0.56 4.70
C THR A 53 10.97 0.23 5.23
N ILE A 54 11.84 1.22 5.34
CA ILE A 54 13.19 1.08 5.91
C ILE A 54 13.09 0.92 7.43
N ASN A 55 12.32 1.81 8.07
CA ASN A 55 12.27 1.93 9.53
C ASN A 55 11.23 1.01 10.19
N HIS A 56 10.12 0.73 9.53
CA HIS A 56 8.93 0.06 10.10
C HIS A 56 8.40 -1.07 9.20
N GLY A 57 9.28 -1.78 8.49
CA GLY A 57 8.89 -2.78 7.49
C GLY A 57 8.03 -3.92 8.05
N SER A 58 8.38 -4.44 9.23
CA SER A 58 7.63 -5.47 9.94
C SER A 58 6.25 -5.00 10.38
N GLU A 59 6.17 -3.78 10.87
CA GLU A 59 4.96 -3.13 11.38
C GLU A 59 4.00 -2.86 10.23
N ILE A 60 4.51 -2.48 9.05
CA ILE A 60 3.69 -2.35 7.84
C ILE A 60 3.07 -3.69 7.45
N ILE A 61 3.82 -4.79 7.48
CA ILE A 61 3.28 -6.12 7.15
C ILE A 61 2.18 -6.49 8.14
N LYS A 62 2.45 -6.36 9.45
CA LYS A 62 1.44 -6.59 10.51
C LYS A 62 0.21 -5.70 10.32
N PHE A 63 0.40 -4.44 10.00
CA PHE A 63 -0.69 -3.51 9.73
C PHE A 63 -1.55 -3.99 8.58
N THR A 64 -0.96 -4.36 7.45
CA THR A 64 -1.69 -4.80 6.25
C THR A 64 -2.35 -6.18 6.36
N GLN A 65 -2.06 -6.96 7.41
CA GLN A 65 -2.79 -8.20 7.68
C GLN A 65 -4.23 -7.96 8.13
N ARG A 66 -4.48 -6.86 8.86
CA ARG A 66 -5.81 -6.51 9.40
C ARG A 66 -6.40 -5.22 8.82
N ASN A 67 -5.55 -4.29 8.41
CA ASN A 67 -5.91 -2.94 7.98
C ASN A 67 -5.60 -2.73 6.49
N LEU A 68 -6.15 -1.66 5.91
CA LEU A 68 -5.93 -1.31 4.51
C LEU A 68 -4.88 -0.21 4.36
N LEU A 69 -3.89 -0.44 3.51
CA LEU A 69 -2.87 0.55 3.16
C LEU A 69 -2.98 0.96 1.70
N ARG A 70 -3.12 2.28 1.48
CA ARG A 70 -3.02 2.91 0.17
C ARG A 70 -1.69 3.63 0.01
N ILE A 71 -1.04 3.40 -1.13
CA ILE A 71 0.16 4.12 -1.56
C ILE A 71 -0.20 4.89 -2.83
N PHE A 72 0.29 6.13 -2.95
CA PHE A 72 0.00 6.96 -4.11
C PHE A 72 1.24 7.74 -4.61
N PRO A 73 1.30 8.09 -5.91
CA PRO A 73 2.45 8.77 -6.49
C PRO A 73 2.74 10.11 -5.81
N LYS A 74 4.03 10.48 -5.73
CA LYS A 74 4.42 11.82 -5.29
C LYS A 74 3.98 12.91 -6.28
N THR A 75 3.61 14.09 -5.77
CA THR A 75 3.16 15.23 -6.57
C THR A 75 4.20 15.73 -7.58
N THR A 76 5.50 15.51 -7.34
CA THR A 76 6.57 15.89 -8.27
C THR A 76 6.57 15.08 -9.57
N ARG A 77 5.73 14.05 -9.70
CA ARG A 77 5.51 13.31 -10.95
C ARG A 77 4.55 14.07 -11.88
N ILE A 78 4.95 15.27 -12.27
CA ILE A 78 4.15 16.20 -13.09
C ILE A 78 3.78 15.56 -14.44
N THR A 79 4.68 14.74 -15.00
CA THR A 79 4.46 13.98 -16.25
C THR A 79 3.61 12.71 -16.06
N SER A 80 2.94 12.55 -14.91
CA SER A 80 2.12 11.36 -14.59
C SER A 80 2.88 10.02 -14.61
N SER A 81 4.22 10.03 -14.54
CA SER A 81 5.01 8.80 -14.45
C SER A 81 4.63 7.95 -13.23
N ASN A 82 4.70 6.63 -13.34
CA ASN A 82 4.39 5.71 -12.24
C ASN A 82 5.64 5.35 -11.41
N TYR A 83 5.43 4.92 -10.16
CA TYR A 83 6.43 4.27 -9.30
C TYR A 83 6.35 2.74 -9.45
N ASN A 84 7.34 2.00 -8.93
CA ASN A 84 7.35 0.54 -9.07
C ASN A 84 6.31 -0.09 -8.14
N PRO A 85 5.23 -0.74 -8.63
CA PRO A 85 4.16 -1.23 -7.76
C PRO A 85 4.63 -2.34 -6.79
N LEU A 86 5.69 -3.07 -7.15
CA LEU A 86 6.26 -4.14 -6.32
C LEU A 86 6.72 -3.64 -4.96
N MET A 87 7.13 -2.37 -4.84
CA MET A 87 7.60 -1.81 -3.57
C MET A 87 6.51 -1.80 -2.50
N GLY A 88 5.24 -1.71 -2.92
CA GLY A 88 4.06 -1.78 -2.05
C GLY A 88 3.62 -3.20 -1.77
N TRP A 89 3.43 -4.00 -2.82
CA TRP A 89 2.94 -5.37 -2.69
C TRP A 89 3.87 -6.28 -1.88
N ARG A 90 5.19 -6.05 -1.92
CA ARG A 90 6.16 -6.83 -1.13
C ARG A 90 5.97 -6.71 0.39
N TYR A 91 5.35 -5.63 0.87
CA TYR A 91 4.99 -5.45 2.29
C TYR A 91 3.48 -5.61 2.53
N GLY A 92 2.72 -6.13 1.56
CA GLY A 92 1.30 -6.42 1.72
C GLY A 92 0.34 -5.25 1.50
N ALA A 93 0.81 -4.10 1.01
CA ALA A 93 -0.08 -2.97 0.69
C ALA A 93 -1.09 -3.36 -0.39
N GLN A 94 -2.38 -3.13 -0.15
CA GLN A 94 -3.47 -3.60 -1.02
C GLN A 94 -3.80 -2.58 -2.12
N MET A 95 -3.75 -1.28 -1.79
CA MET A 95 -4.16 -0.22 -2.71
C MET A 95 -2.93 0.53 -3.23
N VAL A 96 -2.24 -0.03 -4.23
CA VAL A 96 -1.06 0.59 -4.86
C VAL A 96 -1.52 1.42 -6.06
N ALA A 97 -1.86 2.69 -5.82
CA ALA A 97 -2.47 3.55 -6.83
C ALA A 97 -1.47 3.91 -7.94
N ALA A 98 -1.93 3.83 -9.18
CA ALA A 98 -1.17 4.17 -10.38
C ALA A 98 -1.94 5.19 -11.24
N ASN A 99 -1.19 5.96 -12.01
CA ASN A 99 -1.71 6.84 -13.05
C ASN A 99 -2.01 6.00 -14.30
N MET A 100 -3.30 5.77 -14.58
CA MET A 100 -3.74 4.91 -15.70
C MET A 100 -3.61 5.58 -17.07
N GLN A 101 -3.54 6.92 -17.11
CA GLN A 101 -3.27 7.71 -18.29
C GLN A 101 -1.81 7.64 -18.77
N GLY A 102 -0.91 7.13 -17.91
CA GLY A 102 0.50 6.99 -18.25
C GLY A 102 0.77 5.76 -19.14
N HIS A 103 2.05 5.53 -19.45
CA HIS A 103 2.49 4.34 -20.17
C HIS A 103 3.79 3.77 -19.58
N GLY A 104 4.13 2.55 -20.01
CA GLY A 104 5.42 1.92 -19.74
C GLY A 104 5.40 0.84 -18.65
N ARG A 105 6.59 0.27 -18.42
CA ARG A 105 6.79 -0.97 -17.66
C ARG A 105 6.06 -1.04 -16.32
N LYS A 106 6.04 0.05 -15.55
CA LYS A 106 5.45 0.09 -14.21
C LYS A 106 3.93 -0.05 -14.25
N LEU A 107 3.28 0.56 -15.23
CA LEU A 107 1.84 0.40 -15.46
C LEU A 107 1.54 -1.00 -16.00
N TRP A 108 2.38 -1.53 -16.91
CA TRP A 108 2.24 -2.89 -17.42
C TRP A 108 2.32 -3.94 -16.31
N LEU A 109 3.17 -3.75 -15.30
CA LEU A 109 3.21 -4.62 -14.12
C LEU A 109 1.89 -4.60 -13.34
N THR A 110 1.29 -3.42 -13.14
CA THR A 110 -0.03 -3.29 -12.52
C THR A 110 -1.12 -4.02 -13.32
N GLN A 111 -1.17 -3.77 -14.64
CA GLN A 111 -2.13 -4.42 -15.53
C GLN A 111 -1.93 -5.94 -15.56
N GLY A 112 -0.70 -6.42 -15.63
CA GLY A 112 -0.37 -7.83 -15.63
C GLY A 112 -0.78 -8.54 -14.33
N MET A 113 -0.50 -7.94 -13.17
CA MET A 113 -0.92 -8.47 -11.87
C MET A 113 -2.43 -8.66 -11.78
N PHE A 114 -3.20 -7.65 -12.20
CA PHE A 114 -4.66 -7.69 -12.10
C PHE A 114 -5.37 -8.44 -13.23
N ARG A 115 -4.66 -8.96 -14.23
CA ARG A 115 -5.20 -9.99 -15.14
C ARG A 115 -5.37 -11.35 -14.45
N ALA A 116 -4.68 -11.58 -13.34
CA ALA A 116 -4.90 -12.76 -12.52
C ALA A 116 -6.33 -12.77 -11.95
N ASN A 117 -6.76 -13.94 -11.45
CA ASN A 117 -8.07 -14.12 -10.82
C ASN A 117 -9.25 -13.61 -11.68
N GLY A 118 -9.19 -13.89 -12.99
CA GLY A 118 -10.25 -13.53 -13.94
C GLY A 118 -10.40 -12.02 -14.19
N GLY A 119 -9.41 -11.18 -13.83
CA GLY A 119 -9.50 -9.75 -14.12
C GLY A 119 -10.38 -8.95 -13.16
N CYS A 120 -10.81 -9.52 -12.03
CA CYS A 120 -11.80 -8.91 -11.14
C CYS A 120 -11.29 -7.71 -10.32
N GLY A 121 -10.01 -7.37 -10.45
CA GLY A 121 -9.36 -6.30 -9.67
C GLY A 121 -8.89 -6.71 -8.28
N TYR A 122 -9.04 -7.98 -7.89
CA TYR A 122 -8.56 -8.51 -6.61
C TYR A 122 -7.68 -9.75 -6.81
N VAL A 123 -6.53 -9.75 -6.13
CA VAL A 123 -5.60 -10.89 -6.11
C VAL A 123 -5.28 -11.22 -4.66
N LYS A 124 -5.44 -12.49 -4.28
CA LYS A 124 -5.14 -12.98 -2.92
C LYS A 124 -3.65 -12.72 -2.61
N LYS A 125 -3.36 -12.17 -1.43
CA LYS A 125 -1.98 -12.07 -0.95
C LYS A 125 -1.40 -13.48 -0.73
N PRO A 126 -0.08 -13.68 -0.87
CA PRO A 126 0.57 -14.90 -0.42
C PRO A 126 0.34 -15.16 1.07
N ASP A 127 0.26 -16.42 1.48
CA ASP A 127 -0.09 -16.79 2.86
C ASP A 127 0.89 -16.24 3.90
N PHE A 128 2.17 -16.09 3.55
CA PHE A 128 3.17 -15.48 4.44
C PHE A 128 2.97 -13.96 4.68
N LEU A 129 2.17 -13.27 3.85
CA LEU A 129 1.74 -11.87 4.08
C LEU A 129 0.37 -11.78 4.76
N MET A 130 -0.22 -12.92 5.13
CA MET A 130 -1.49 -13.03 5.83
C MET A 130 -1.34 -13.70 7.19
N ASN A 131 -0.36 -14.59 7.36
CA ASN A 131 -0.11 -15.31 8.60
C ASN A 131 0.62 -14.42 9.64
N THR A 132 0.13 -14.43 10.87
CA THR A 132 0.70 -13.72 12.02
C THR A 132 1.86 -14.45 12.68
N ASP A 133 2.00 -15.75 12.47
CA ASP A 133 2.91 -16.61 13.27
C ASP A 133 4.38 -16.47 12.86
N LYS A 134 4.64 -16.14 11.59
CA LYS A 134 6.00 -15.94 11.07
C LYS A 134 6.11 -14.61 10.35
N MET A 135 6.93 -13.73 10.91
CA MET A 135 7.15 -12.41 10.32
C MET A 135 8.06 -12.51 9.10
N PHE A 136 7.51 -12.24 7.93
CA PHE A 136 8.26 -12.14 6.67
C PHE A 136 9.12 -10.88 6.65
N ASP A 137 10.40 -11.00 6.32
CA ASP A 137 11.26 -9.85 6.02
C ASP A 137 11.53 -9.75 4.50
N PRO A 138 10.95 -8.76 3.80
CA PRO A 138 11.15 -8.55 2.37
C PRO A 138 12.58 -8.20 1.95
N ARG A 139 13.45 -7.83 2.91
CA ARG A 139 14.85 -7.47 2.66
C ARG A 139 15.82 -8.63 2.90
N SER A 140 15.34 -9.72 3.50
CA SER A 140 16.15 -10.91 3.75
C SER A 140 16.63 -11.52 2.42
N LYS A 141 17.93 -11.86 2.36
CA LYS A 141 18.49 -12.60 1.23
C LYS A 141 18.14 -14.08 1.41
N LEU A 142 17.16 -14.54 0.64
CA LEU A 142 16.79 -15.96 0.62
C LEU A 142 17.61 -16.71 -0.44
N PRO A 143 18.00 -17.97 -0.18
CA PRO A 143 18.67 -18.79 -1.19
C PRO A 143 17.75 -19.05 -2.37
N VAL A 144 18.32 -19.11 -3.58
CA VAL A 144 17.58 -19.41 -4.80
C VAL A 144 17.08 -20.85 -4.74
N LYS A 145 15.76 -21.04 -4.75
CA LYS A 145 15.13 -22.37 -4.75
C LYS A 145 15.06 -22.99 -6.14
N THR A 146 14.71 -22.18 -7.14
CA THR A 146 14.47 -22.65 -8.51
C THR A 146 14.88 -21.55 -9.50
N ARG A 147 15.53 -21.93 -10.60
CA ARG A 147 15.80 -21.02 -11.73
C ARG A 147 14.91 -21.40 -12.90
N LEU A 148 13.94 -20.55 -13.22
CA LEU A 148 13.09 -20.72 -14.40
C LEU A 148 13.79 -20.08 -15.60
N LYS A 149 14.04 -20.85 -16.66
CA LYS A 149 14.49 -20.33 -17.95
C LYS A 149 13.25 -20.05 -18.78
N VAL A 150 13.03 -18.78 -19.12
CA VAL A 150 12.03 -18.42 -20.12
C VAL A 150 12.67 -18.66 -21.49
N LYS A 151 12.03 -19.48 -22.32
CA LYS A 151 12.43 -19.70 -23.72
C LYS A 151 12.00 -18.52 -24.58
#